data_AF-A0A7V5DXK5-F1
#
_entry.id   AF-A0A7V5DXK5-F1
#
_cell.length_a   1.000
_cell.length_b   1.000
_cell.length_c   1.000
_cell.angle_alpha   90.00
_cell.angle_beta   90.00
_cell.angle_gamma   90.00
#
_symmetry.space_group_name_H-M   'P 1'
#
loop_
_entity.id
_entity.type
_entity.pdbx_description
1 polymer ?
#
loop_
_entity_poly.entity_id
_entity_poly.type
_entity_poly.pdbx_seq_one_letter_code
_entity_poly.pdbx_strand_id
1 'polypeptide(L)'
;RWKSFLYGQASGLVEPIAGVLGALLVTVMRPILPYALAFAAGAMIYVVVEEVIPEAQGSGNSDFATVGAMLGFAIMMTLDVALG
;
A
#
# COMPACT_ATOMS: atom_id res chain seq x y z
N ARG A 1 14.09 20.99 2.01
CA ARG A 1 12.90 20.91 1.12
C ARG A 1 13.22 20.17 -0.18
N TRP A 2 14.13 20.64 -1.05
CA TRP A 2 14.50 19.93 -2.30
C TRP A 2 15.07 18.51 -2.12
N LYS A 3 15.81 18.23 -1.03
CA LYS A 3 16.32 16.87 -0.75
C LYS A 3 15.22 15.84 -0.52
N SER A 4 14.15 16.18 0.23
CA SER A 4 13.01 15.29 0.46
C SER A 4 12.24 15.00 -0.84
N PHE A 5 12.15 15.98 -1.74
CA PHE A 5 11.55 15.78 -3.06
C PHE A 5 12.41 14.88 -3.97
N LEU A 6 13.75 15.00 -3.90
CA LEU A 6 14.65 14.09 -4.61
C LEU A 6 14.58 12.65 -4.08
N TYR A 7 14.51 12.46 -2.76
CA TYR A 7 14.38 11.13 -2.16
C TYR A 7 13.02 10.49 -2.47
N GLY A 8 11.93 11.27 -2.46
CA GLY A 8 10.62 10.78 -2.89
C GLY A 8 10.60 10.34 -4.34
N GLN A 9 11.17 11.13 -5.26
CA GLN A 9 11.27 10.75 -6.67
C GLN A 9 12.21 9.56 -6.91
N ALA A 10 13.31 9.47 -6.16
CA ALA A 10 14.23 8.34 -6.25
C ALA A 10 13.57 7.04 -5.80
N SER A 11 12.73 7.07 -4.76
CA SER A 11 11.93 5.89 -4.35
C SER A 11 10.86 5.56 -5.39
N GLY A 12 10.18 6.57 -5.94
CA GLY A 12 9.16 6.36 -6.97
C GLY A 12 9.73 5.77 -8.27
N LEU A 13 11.00 6.03 -8.59
CA LEU A 13 11.65 5.46 -9.77
C LEU A 13 11.91 3.95 -9.66
N VAL A 14 11.91 3.40 -8.44
CA VAL A 14 12.06 1.96 -8.20
C VAL A 14 10.79 1.19 -8.56
N GLU A 15 9.62 1.82 -8.47
CA GLU A 15 8.33 1.17 -8.73
C GLU A 15 8.17 0.70 -10.19
N PRO A 16 8.47 1.49 -11.24
CA PRO A 16 8.40 1.02 -12.62
C PRO A 16 9.35 -0.15 -12.90
N ILE A 17 10.56 -0.10 -12.36
CA ILE A 17 11.59 -1.13 -12.61
C ILE A 17 11.16 -2.45 -11.96
N ALA A 18 10.74 -2.40 -10.70
CA ALA A 18 10.23 -3.56 -9.99
C ALA A 18 8.92 -4.08 -10.60
N GLY A 19 8.04 -3.18 -11.07
CA GLY A 19 6.79 -3.54 -11.74
C GLY A 19 7.00 -4.31 -13.05
N VAL A 20 7.95 -3.89 -13.88
CA VAL A 20 8.29 -4.60 -15.13
C VAL A 20 8.90 -5.97 -14.83
N LEU A 21 9.83 -6.05 -13.86
CA LEU A 21 10.42 -7.33 -13.45
C LEU A 21 9.37 -8.27 -12.82
N GLY A 22 8.48 -7.74 -11.99
CA GLY A 22 7.36 -8.48 -11.40
C GLY A 22 6.42 -9.03 -12.47
N ALA A 23 6.04 -8.19 -13.46
CA ALA A 23 5.20 -8.62 -14.57
C ALA A 23 5.84 -9.75 -15.40
N LEU A 24 7.16 -9.71 -15.62
CA LEU A 24 7.89 -10.78 -16.29
C LEU A 24 7.89 -12.08 -15.47
N LEU A 25 8.16 -12.00 -14.16
CA LEU A 25 8.20 -13.17 -13.27
C LEU A 25 6.82 -13.84 -13.08
N VAL A 26 5.75 -13.04 -13.03
CA VAL A 26 4.35 -13.50 -12.96
C VAL A 26 4.03 -14.46 -14.13
N THR A 27 4.60 -14.25 -15.32
CA THR A 27 4.32 -15.12 -16.48
C THR A 27 4.76 -16.57 -16.26
N VAL A 28 5.81 -16.81 -15.48
CA VAL A 28 6.39 -18.13 -15.19
C VAL A 28 5.78 -18.74 -13.91
N MET A 29 5.39 -17.90 -12.95
CA MET A 29 5.00 -18.31 -11.59
C MET A 29 3.48 -18.36 -11.34
N ARG A 30 2.66 -18.45 -12.40
CA ARG A 30 1.18 -18.45 -12.32
C ARG A 30 0.54 -19.31 -11.21
N PRO A 31 0.97 -20.57 -10.96
CA PRO A 31 0.33 -21.39 -9.94
C PRO A 31 0.69 -20.99 -8.50
N ILE A 32 1.84 -20.33 -8.27
CA ILE A 32 2.27 -19.90 -6.93
C ILE A 32 1.86 -18.45 -6.62
N LEU A 33 1.49 -17.67 -7.64
CA LEU A 33 0.98 -16.30 -7.47
C LEU A 33 -0.15 -16.14 -6.46
N PRO A 34 -1.23 -16.95 -6.44
CA PRO A 34 -2.31 -16.74 -5.47
C PRO A 34 -1.83 -16.90 -4.03
N TYR A 35 -0.90 -17.83 -3.77
CA TYR A 35 -0.31 -18.00 -2.44
C TYR A 35 0.60 -16.84 -2.05
N ALA A 36 1.40 -16.34 -3.00
CA ALA A 36 2.26 -15.18 -2.78
C ALA A 36 1.45 -13.89 -2.55
N LEU A 37 0.37 -13.68 -3.31
CA LEU A 37 -0.54 -12.53 -3.15
C LEU A 37 -1.30 -12.62 -1.83
N ALA A 38 -1.77 -13.81 -1.43
CA ALA A 38 -2.41 -14.01 -0.13
C ALA A 38 -1.45 -13.72 1.02
N PHE A 39 -0.19 -14.13 0.91
CA PHE A 39 0.85 -13.83 1.89
C PHE A 39 1.14 -12.32 1.96
N ALA A 40 1.28 -11.65 0.81
CA ALA A 40 1.49 -10.20 0.75
C ALA A 40 0.30 -9.43 1.36
N ALA A 41 -0.94 -9.85 1.06
CA ALA A 41 -2.13 -9.27 1.66
C ALA A 41 -2.13 -9.43 3.19
N GLY A 42 -1.78 -10.61 3.70
CA GLY A 42 -1.67 -10.86 5.14
C GLY A 42 -0.61 -9.97 5.82
N ALA A 43 0.56 -9.81 5.19
CA ALA A 43 1.61 -8.93 5.70
C ALA A 43 1.16 -7.47 5.78
N MET A 44 0.45 -6.97 4.76
CA MET A 44 -0.07 -5.61 4.77
C MET A 44 -1.16 -5.39 5.83
N ILE A 45 -2.02 -6.37 6.07
CA ILE A 45 -3.02 -6.30 7.15
C ILE A 45 -2.33 -6.21 8.52
N TYR A 46 -1.29 -7.03 8.76
CA TYR A 46 -0.52 -6.99 10.02
C TYR A 46 0.12 -5.62 10.25
N VAL A 47 0.85 -5.09 9.26
CA VAL A 47 1.53 -3.78 9.35
C VAL A 47 0.53 -2.65 9.62
N VAL A 48 -0.64 -2.68 8.95
CA VAL A 48 -1.66 -1.64 9.16
C VAL A 48 -2.21 -1.68 10.59
N VAL A 49 -2.48 -2.87 11.11
CA VAL A 49 -3.09 -3.04 12.44
C VAL A 49 -2.11 -2.74 13.57
N GLU A 50 -0.87 -3.20 13.46
CA GLU A 50 0.14 -3.11 14.54
C GLU A 50 0.97 -1.84 14.50
N GLU A 51 1.21 -1.28 13.31
CA GLU A 51 2.08 -0.10 13.17
C GLU A 51 1.26 1.15 12.82
N VAL A 52 0.52 1.12 11.70
CA VAL A 52 -0.11 2.33 11.15
C VAL A 52 -1.24 2.86 12.03
N ILE A 53 -2.14 2.00 12.52
CA ILE A 53 -3.26 2.44 13.37
C ILE A 53 -2.74 3.00 14.71
N PRO A 54 -1.86 2.31 15.46
CA PRO A 54 -1.33 2.84 16.72
C PRO A 54 -0.53 4.13 16.52
N GLU A 55 0.28 4.23 15.47
CA GLU A 55 1.04 5.45 15.16
C GLU A 55 0.11 6.63 14.85
N ALA A 56 -0.92 6.42 14.04
CA ALA A 56 -1.89 7.46 13.69
C ALA A 56 -2.66 7.96 14.93
N GLN A 57 -3.07 7.05 15.82
CA GLN A 57 -3.84 7.36 17.03
C GLN A 57 -2.97 7.92 18.16
N GLY A 58 -1.67 7.57 18.21
CA GLY A 58 -0.71 8.04 19.22
C GLY A 58 -0.39 9.54 19.16
N SER A 59 -0.75 10.21 18.06
CA SER A 59 -0.54 11.65 17.84
C SER A 59 -1.51 12.57 18.60
N GLY A 60 -2.47 12.01 19.36
CA GLY A 60 -3.42 12.76 20.18
C GLY A 60 -4.70 13.22 19.46
N ASN A 61 -4.81 12.99 18.15
CA ASN A 61 -5.98 13.31 17.32
C ASN A 61 -6.66 12.05 16.77
N SER A 62 -7.08 11.16 17.68
CA SER A 62 -7.73 9.87 17.37
C SER A 62 -8.93 9.99 16.41
N ASP A 63 -9.75 11.03 16.60
CA ASP A 63 -10.95 11.24 15.80
C ASP A 63 -10.61 11.59 14.35
N PHE A 64 -9.61 12.46 14.14
CA PHE A 64 -9.16 12.84 12.80
C PHE A 64 -8.46 11.68 12.09
N ALA A 65 -7.67 10.89 12.81
CA ALA A 65 -7.04 9.70 12.26
C ALA A 65 -8.09 8.66 11.82
N THR A 66 -9.15 8.46 12.61
CA THR A 66 -10.24 7.53 12.26
C THR A 66 -11.06 8.04 11.08
N VAL A 67 -11.37 9.34 11.02
CA VAL A 67 -12.06 9.96 9.88
C VAL A 67 -11.22 9.86 8.60
N GLY A 68 -9.91 10.10 8.70
CA GLY A 68 -8.98 9.93 7.58
C GLY A 68 -8.94 8.49 7.06
N ALA A 69 -8.89 7.51 7.97
CA ALA A 69 -8.93 6.08 7.60
C ALA A 69 -10.26 5.71 6.93
N MET A 70 -11.40 6.16 7.46
CA MET A 70 -12.72 5.92 6.88
C MET A 70 -12.86 6.54 5.49
N LEU A 71 -12.39 7.78 5.29
CA LEU A 71 -12.40 8.44 3.98
C LEU A 71 -11.48 7.74 2.99
N GLY A 72 -10.25 7.39 3.39
CA GLY A 72 -9.32 6.66 2.52
C GLY A 72 -9.87 5.31 2.08
N PHE A 73 -10.48 4.57 3.01
CA PHE A 73 -11.15 3.31 2.72
C PHE A 73 -12.34 3.49 1.77
N ALA A 74 -13.18 4.50 2.00
CA ALA A 74 -14.33 4.79 1.13
C ALA A 74 -13.89 5.17 -0.29
N ILE A 75 -12.84 6.00 -0.43
CA ILE A 75 -12.27 6.38 -1.73
C ILE A 75 -11.72 5.14 -2.44
N MET A 76 -10.93 4.31 -1.75
CA MET A 76 -10.36 3.10 -2.35
C MET A 76 -11.45 2.12 -2.80
N MET A 77 -12.47 1.86 -1.97
CA MET A 77 -13.61 1.01 -2.34
C MET A 77 -14.40 1.58 -3.52
N THR A 78 -14.55 2.92 -3.58
CA THR A 78 -15.21 3.56 -4.72
C THR A 78 -14.38 3.41 -5.99
N LEU A 79 -13.06 3.56 -5.90
CA LEU A 79 -12.16 3.37 -7.04
C LEU A 79 -12.13 1.92 -7.51
N ASP A 80 -12.12 0.95 -6.60
CA ASP A 80 -12.17 -0.48 -6.92
C ASP A 80 -13.47 -0.85 -7.66
N VAL A 81 -14.62 -0.35 -7.19
CA VAL A 81 -15.91 -0.60 -7.87
C VAL A 81 -16.04 0.16 -9.19
N ALA A 82 -15.49 1.38 -9.28
CA ALA A 82 -15.61 2.23 -10.47
C ALA A 82 -14.62 1.86 -11.59
N LEU A 83 -13.42 1.40 -11.25
CA LEU A 83 -12.38 0.98 -12.18
C LEU A 83 -12.33 -0.55 -12.37
N GLY A 84 -13.17 -1.28 -11.64
CA GLY A 84 -13.24 -2.75 -11.59
C GLY A 84 -13.29 -3.42 -12.96
#